data_AF-A0A0B2SI93-F1
#
_entry.id   AF-A0A0B2SI93-F1
#
_cell.length_a   1.000
_cell.length_b   1.000
_cell.length_c   1.000
_cell.angle_alpha   90.00
_cell.angle_beta   90.00
_cell.angle_gamma   90.00
#
_symmetry.space_group_name_H-M   'P 1'
#
loop_
_entity.id
_entity.type
_entity.pdbx_description
1 polymer ?
#
loop_
_entity_poly.entity_id
_entity_poly.type
_entity_poly.pdbx_seq_one_letter_code
_entity_poly.pdbx_strand_id
1 'polypeptide(L)'
;MELPPTIATCFLMNASKSQQSTSSLSDDKNVAPHIVTFNHHIVNKFGKNSFLWEGPTPKVIITDPEQIKEVFNKIQDFEKPKLSPIINLLGTGLANLQGEKWRIHRKIINPAFHFE
;
A
#
# COMPACT_ATOMS: atom_id res chain seq x y z
N MET A 1 -24.61 2.04 9.59
CA MET A 1 -24.61 2.37 8.15
C MET A 1 -23.41 1.64 7.57
N GLU A 2 -23.61 0.35 7.29
CA GLU A 2 -22.55 -0.56 6.90
C GLU A 2 -22.05 -0.16 5.50
N LEU A 3 -20.78 0.24 5.40
CA LEU A 3 -20.17 0.59 4.12
C LEU A 3 -19.96 -0.68 3.29
N PRO A 4 -20.33 -0.68 2.00
CA PRO A 4 -20.15 -1.85 1.14
C PRO A 4 -18.66 -2.21 0.98
N PRO A 5 -18.32 -3.51 0.88
CA PRO A 5 -16.94 -4.01 0.93
C PRO A 5 -16.02 -3.44 -0.17
N THR A 6 -16.59 -2.92 -1.26
CA THR A 6 -15.83 -2.34 -2.39
C THR A 6 -15.18 -0.98 -2.06
N ILE A 7 -15.63 -0.28 -1.02
CA ILE A 7 -15.16 1.07 -0.67
C ILE A 7 -13.85 1.04 0.14
N ALA A 8 -13.49 -0.09 0.75
CA ALA A 8 -12.32 -0.19 1.61
C ALA A 8 -11.01 -0.41 0.83
N THR A 9 -10.73 0.43 -0.17
CA THR A 9 -9.40 0.45 -0.79
C THR A 9 -8.48 1.30 0.06
N CYS A 10 -7.63 0.66 0.86
CA CYS A 10 -6.67 1.33 1.73
C CYS A 10 -5.49 1.88 0.92
N PHE A 11 -5.24 3.18 1.03
CA PHE A 11 -3.96 3.75 0.56
C PHE A 11 -3.00 3.71 1.73
N LEU A 12 -2.01 2.82 1.64
CA LEU A 12 -1.08 2.54 2.72
C LEU A 12 0.15 3.41 2.55
N MET A 13 0.30 4.41 3.41
CA MET A 13 1.61 5.02 3.68
C MET A 13 2.36 4.05 4.60
N ASN A 14 3.34 3.33 4.06
CA ASN A 14 4.30 2.64 4.90
C ASN A 14 5.23 3.70 5.53
N ALA A 15 5.03 4.01 6.81
CA ALA A 15 6.14 4.31 7.70
C ALA A 15 6.60 2.98 8.30
N SER A 16 7.09 2.08 7.44
CA SER A 16 7.66 0.82 7.89
C SER A 16 8.94 1.12 8.64
N LYS A 17 8.94 0.94 9.97
CA LYS A 17 10.15 0.50 10.68
C LYS A 17 10.44 -0.93 10.21
N SER A 18 10.94 -1.07 9.00
CA SER A 18 11.54 -2.31 8.54
C SER A 18 12.78 -2.56 9.38
N GLN A 19 12.84 -3.69 10.07
CA GLN A 19 14.09 -4.26 10.56
C GLN A 19 14.92 -4.70 9.34
N GLN A 20 15.48 -3.74 8.64
CA GLN A 20 16.67 -3.90 7.82
C GLN A 20 17.58 -2.75 8.21
N SER A 21 18.67 -3.10 8.87
CA SER A 21 19.77 -2.21 9.19
C SER A 21 20.40 -1.72 7.89
N THR A 22 19.88 -0.62 7.35
CA THR A 22 20.61 0.31 6.49
C THR A 22 20.29 1.73 6.96
N SER A 23 21.35 2.50 7.09
CA SER A 23 21.48 3.77 7.79
C SER A 23 20.53 4.89 7.31
N SER A 24 20.12 5.71 8.29
CA SER A 24 19.74 7.13 8.24
C SER A 24 18.49 7.64 7.50
N LEU A 25 17.78 6.87 6.66
CA LEU A 25 16.62 7.42 5.94
C LEU A 25 15.24 7.25 6.60
N SER A 26 15.09 6.38 7.60
CA SER A 26 13.77 6.01 8.14
C SER A 26 13.28 6.85 9.32
N ASP A 27 14.15 7.60 10.00
CA ASP A 27 13.79 8.40 11.18
C ASP A 27 13.54 9.88 10.88
N ASP A 28 13.66 10.28 9.62
CA ASP A 28 13.52 11.69 9.26
C ASP A 28 12.04 12.05 9.02
N LYS A 29 11.40 12.62 10.04
CA LYS A 29 10.02 13.13 10.00
C LYS A 29 9.80 14.18 8.89
N ASN A 30 10.87 14.66 8.25
CA ASN A 30 10.82 15.61 7.14
C ASN A 30 10.57 14.98 5.76
N VAL A 31 10.68 13.67 5.57
CA VAL A 31 10.58 13.06 4.22
C VAL A 31 9.14 12.86 3.76
N ALA A 32 8.26 12.43 4.66
CA ALA A 32 6.85 12.16 4.36
C ALA A 32 6.09 13.32 3.66
N PRO A 33 6.21 14.59 4.10
CA PRO A 33 5.54 15.70 3.43
C PRO A 33 6.06 15.97 2.01
N HIS A 34 7.25 15.51 1.63
CA HIS A 34 7.82 15.76 0.29
C HIS A 34 7.44 14.70 -0.74
N ILE A 35 7.33 13.44 -0.33
CA ILE A 35 7.02 12.32 -1.23
C ILE A 35 5.52 12.11 -1.36
N VAL A 36 4.77 12.35 -0.26
CA VAL A 36 3.36 11.99 -0.17
C VAL A 36 2.56 13.12 0.51
N THR A 37 2.78 14.34 0.01
CA THR A 37 2.30 15.61 0.59
C THR A 37 0.79 15.62 0.87
N PHE A 38 0.00 15.06 -0.04
CA PHE A 38 -1.45 15.12 0.05
C PHE A 38 -2.01 14.27 1.19
N ASN A 39 -1.60 13.01 1.29
CA ASN A 39 -2.02 12.13 2.38
C ASN A 39 -1.50 12.66 3.74
N HIS A 40 -0.26 13.19 3.77
CA HIS A 40 0.29 13.80 4.97
C HIS A 40 -0.56 14.99 5.45
N HIS A 41 -1.01 15.86 4.53
CA HIS A 41 -1.89 16.98 4.86
C HIS A 41 -3.24 16.51 5.43
N ILE A 42 -3.87 15.50 4.82
CA ILE A 42 -5.15 14.96 5.28
C ILE A 42 -5.03 14.37 6.68
N VAL A 43 -4.00 13.55 6.93
CA VAL A 43 -3.76 12.95 8.25
C VAL A 43 -3.50 14.02 9.31
N ASN A 44 -2.71 15.06 8.97
CA ASN A 44 -2.42 16.14 9.91
C ASN A 44 -3.66 17.00 10.23
N LYS A 45 -4.56 17.18 9.25
CA LYS A 45 -5.76 18.02 9.40
C LYS A 45 -6.95 17.29 10.03
N PHE A 46 -7.16 16.02 9.69
CA PHE A 46 -8.35 15.25 10.06
C PHE A 46 -8.05 14.07 10.98
N GLY A 47 -6.78 13.78 11.23
CA GLY A 47 -6.33 12.71 12.13
C GLY A 47 -5.95 11.42 11.43
N LYS A 48 -5.48 10.48 12.26
CA LYS A 48 -4.89 9.19 11.87
C LYS A 48 -5.83 8.23 11.14
N ASN A 49 -7.14 8.32 11.42
CA ASN A 49 -8.17 7.51 10.78
C ASN A 49 -9.04 8.44 9.94
N SER A 50 -8.52 8.83 8.78
CA SER A 50 -9.16 9.79 7.89
C SER A 50 -9.57 9.13 6.58
N PHE A 51 -10.57 9.75 5.94
CA PHE A 51 -11.03 9.35 4.62
C PHE A 51 -10.51 10.33 3.58
N LEU A 52 -10.21 9.80 2.41
CA LEU A 52 -9.84 10.56 1.24
C LEU A 52 -10.70 10.15 0.05
N TRP A 53 -11.06 11.09 -0.82
CA TRP A 53 -11.65 10.79 -2.12
C TRP A 53 -10.59 10.85 -3.22
N GLU A 54 -10.40 9.75 -3.94
CA GLU A 54 -9.63 9.73 -5.17
C GLU A 54 -10.61 9.60 -6.35
N GLY A 55 -10.88 10.72 -7.01
CA GLY A 55 -11.97 10.79 -7.99
C GLY A 55 -13.31 10.46 -7.32
N PRO A 56 -14.13 9.56 -7.89
CA PRO A 56 -15.39 9.11 -7.29
C PRO A 56 -15.21 7.94 -6.28
N THR A 57 -13.98 7.53 -5.98
CA THR A 57 -13.71 6.38 -5.13
C THR A 57 -13.22 6.84 -3.76
N PRO A 58 -14.00 6.59 -2.68
CA PRO A 58 -13.53 6.83 -1.33
C PRO A 58 -12.43 5.82 -0.94
N LYS A 59 -11.47 6.31 -0.16
CA LYS A 59 -10.33 5.57 0.38
C LYS A 59 -10.17 5.86 1.86
N VAL A 60 -9.71 4.85 2.59
CA VAL A 60 -9.39 4.97 4.02
C VAL A 60 -7.89 5.05 4.19
N ILE A 61 -7.43 6.00 4.99
CA ILE A 61 -6.03 6.09 5.41
C ILE A 61 -5.91 5.37 6.74
N ILE A 62 -5.10 4.31 6.76
CA ILE A 62 -4.77 3.54 7.97
C ILE A 62 -3.30 3.82 8.29
N THR A 63 -3.04 4.35 9.49
CA THR A 63 -1.68 4.63 9.97
C THR A 63 -1.22 3.66 11.07
N ASP A 64 -2.14 2.85 11.60
CA ASP A 64 -1.86 1.93 12.70
C ASP A 64 -1.23 0.62 12.19
N PRO A 65 -0.02 0.24 12.63
CA PRO A 65 0.70 -0.90 12.08
C PRO A 65 -0.01 -2.24 12.29
N GLU A 66 -0.78 -2.41 13.37
CA GLU A 66 -1.52 -3.65 13.63
C GLU A 66 -2.65 -3.82 12.61
N GLN A 67 -3.42 -2.76 12.37
CA GLN A 67 -4.47 -2.76 11.32
C GLN A 67 -3.88 -2.92 9.92
N ILE A 68 -2.75 -2.29 9.61
CA ILE A 68 -2.05 -2.47 8.32
C ILE A 68 -1.72 -3.95 8.13
N LYS A 69 -1.12 -4.60 9.14
CA LYS A 69 -0.77 -6.02 9.08
C LYS A 69 -2.01 -6.89 8.89
N GLU A 70 -3.11 -6.58 9.55
CA GLU A 70 -4.36 -7.32 9.39
C GLU A 70 -4.88 -7.25 7.95
N VAL A 71 -4.95 -6.04 7.38
CA VAL A 71 -5.38 -5.83 5.99
C VAL A 71 -4.47 -6.58 5.01
N PHE A 72 -3.15 -6.52 5.21
CA PHE A 72 -2.18 -7.24 4.36
C PHE A 72 -2.24 -8.77 4.50
N ASN A 73 -2.74 -9.31 5.62
CA ASN A 73 -2.95 -10.75 5.76
C ASN A 73 -4.26 -11.21 5.10
N LYS A 74 -5.27 -10.34 5.04
CA LYS A 74 -6.59 -10.62 4.46
C LYS A 74 -6.66 -10.24 2.98
N ILE A 75 -5.69 -10.68 2.17
CA ILE A 75 -5.58 -10.35 0.73
C ILE A 75 -6.81 -10.82 -0.08
N GLN A 76 -7.55 -11.82 0.42
CA GLN A 76 -8.79 -12.30 -0.22
C GLN A 76 -9.97 -11.34 0.00
N ASP A 77 -10.01 -10.66 1.15
CA ASP A 77 -11.06 -9.69 1.48
C ASP A 77 -10.72 -8.30 0.92
N PHE A 78 -9.43 -7.98 0.86
CA PHE A 78 -8.90 -6.71 0.35
C PHE A 78 -8.15 -6.93 -0.95
N GLU A 79 -8.87 -6.86 -2.07
CA GLU A 79 -8.26 -6.90 -3.40
C GLU A 79 -7.30 -5.72 -3.61
N LYS A 80 -6.25 -5.94 -4.41
CA LYS A 80 -5.35 -4.85 -4.77
C LYS A 80 -6.11 -3.78 -5.55
N PRO A 81 -5.82 -2.48 -5.32
CA PRO A 81 -6.45 -1.39 -6.07
C PRO A 81 -6.28 -1.60 -7.58
N LYS A 82 -7.35 -1.35 -8.33
CA LYS A 82 -7.28 -1.30 -9.79
C LYS A 82 -6.38 -0.13 -10.19
N LEU A 83 -5.33 -0.45 -10.93
CA LEU A 83 -4.38 0.54 -11.39
C LEU A 83 -4.99 1.36 -12.52
N SER A 84 -4.53 2.60 -12.66
CA SER A 84 -4.95 3.44 -13.77
C SER A 84 -4.56 2.79 -15.11
N PRO A 85 -5.31 3.04 -16.20
CA PRO A 85 -4.99 2.51 -17.52
C PRO A 85 -3.57 2.84 -17.98
N ILE A 86 -3.03 3.98 -17.54
CA ILE A 86 -1.66 4.44 -17.82
C ILE A 86 -0.63 3.47 -17.22
N ILE A 87 -0.82 3.03 -15.98
CA ILE A 87 0.09 2.08 -15.32
C ILE A 87 0.03 0.72 -15.99
N ASN A 88 -1.16 0.29 -16.44
CA ASN A 88 -1.30 -0.98 -17.16
C ASN A 88 -0.58 -0.95 -18.52
N LEU A 89 -0.51 0.21 -19.18
CA LEU A 89 0.21 0.39 -20.44
C LEU A 89 1.73 0.23 -20.29
N LEU A 90 2.28 0.60 -19.12
CA LEU A 90 3.70 0.43 -18.79
C LEU A 90 4.09 -1.04 -18.50
N GLY A 91 3.12 -1.96 -18.60
CA GLY A 91 3.28 -3.38 -18.34
C GLY A 91 2.81 -3.80 -16.96
N THR A 92 2.36 -5.05 -16.85
CA THR A 92 1.93 -5.62 -15.56
C THR A 92 3.12 -6.27 -14.87
N GLY A 93 3.82 -5.51 -14.02
CA GLY A 93 4.90 -6.05 -13.17
C GLY A 93 4.39 -7.01 -12.08
N LEU A 94 5.31 -7.74 -11.43
CA LEU A 94 4.98 -8.69 -10.35
C LEU A 94 4.14 -8.04 -9.24
N ALA A 95 4.39 -6.76 -8.92
CA ALA A 95 3.62 -6.02 -7.92
C ALA A 95 2.11 -5.95 -8.24
N ASN A 96 1.76 -5.94 -9.52
CA ASN A 96 0.41 -5.72 -10.03
C ASN A 96 -0.37 -7.02 -10.25
N LEU A 97 0.32 -8.17 -10.31
CA LEU A 97 -0.32 -9.47 -10.44
C LEU A 97 -1.06 -9.86 -9.15
N GLN A 98 -2.19 -10.55 -9.30
CA GLN A 98 -3.02 -11.06 -8.21
C GLN A 98 -3.21 -12.58 -8.31
N GLY A 99 -3.52 -13.20 -7.17
CA GLY A 99 -3.86 -14.62 -7.05
C GLY A 99 -2.79 -15.55 -7.65
N GLU A 100 -3.26 -16.50 -8.46
CA GLU A 100 -2.44 -17.58 -9.00
C GLU A 100 -1.31 -17.08 -9.91
N LYS A 101 -1.55 -16.05 -10.73
CA LYS A 101 -0.53 -15.45 -11.60
C LYS A 101 0.63 -14.88 -10.78
N TRP A 102 0.32 -14.21 -9.67
CA TRP A 102 1.35 -13.70 -8.75
C TRP A 102 2.14 -14.83 -8.09
N ARG A 103 1.44 -15.88 -7.64
CA ARG A 103 2.06 -17.04 -6.99
C ARG A 103 3.06 -17.74 -7.91
N ILE A 104 2.69 -17.97 -9.17
CA ILE A 104 3.55 -18.59 -10.18
C ILE A 104 4.77 -17.70 -10.45
N HIS A 105 4.56 -16.41 -10.75
CA HIS A 105 5.67 -15.51 -11.10
C HIS A 105 6.64 -15.35 -9.92
N ARG A 106 6.14 -15.23 -8.69
CA ARG A 106 7.00 -15.14 -7.49
C ARG A 106 7.82 -16.42 -7.28
N LYS A 107 7.23 -17.60 -7.51
CA LYS A 107 7.94 -18.88 -7.37
C LYS A 107 9.11 -19.00 -8.36
N ILE A 108 8.95 -18.50 -9.58
CA ILE A 108 9.98 -18.51 -10.62
C ILE A 108 11.12 -17.53 -10.30
N ILE A 109 10.76 -16.37 -9.74
CA ILE A 109 11.70 -15.28 -9.49
C ILE A 109 12.49 -15.50 -8.18
N ASN A 110 11.86 -16.07 -7.14
CA ASN A 110 12.48 -16.25 -5.82
C ASN A 110 13.87 -16.93 -5.82
N PRO A 111 14.15 -17.97 -6.64
CA PRO A 111 15.47 -18.60 -6.68
C PRO A 111 16.61 -17.61 -7.00
N ALA A 112 16.34 -16.59 -7.82
CA ALA A 112 17.34 -15.59 -8.19
C ALA A 112 17.68 -14.60 -7.06
N PHE A 113 17.04 -14.69 -5.89
CA PHE A 113 17.31 -13.84 -4.72
C PHE A 113 17.99 -14.60 -3.57
N HIS A 114 18.28 -15.89 -3.76
CA HIS A 114 19.01 -16.71 -2.79
C HIS A 114 20.45 -16.91 -3.27
N PHE A 115 21.20 -15.81 -3.40
CA PHE A 115 22.65 -15.87 -3.56
C PHE A 115 23.28 -16.09 -2.16
N GLU A 116 24.13 -17.09 -2.03
CA GLU A 116 24.97 -17.32 -0.84
C GLU A 116 26.02 -16.21 -0.66
#